data_AF-A0A1Z9QT83-F1
#
_entry.id   AF-A0A1Z9QT83-F1
#
_cell.length_a   1.000
_cell.length_b   1.000
_cell.length_c   1.000
_cell.angle_alpha   90.00
_cell.angle_beta   90.00
_cell.angle_gamma   90.00
#
_symmetry.space_group_name_H-M   'P 1'
#
loop_
_entity.id
_entity.type
_entity.pdbx_description
1 polymer ?
#
loop_
_entity_poly.entity_id
_entity_poly.type
_entity_poly.pdbx_seq_one_letter_code
_entity_poly.pdbx_strand_id
1 'polypeptide(L)'
;MIVLPTNFTIKVGLDWLPCPLSKVISIRSPSIMNKNILAVCIACFVFVAGADASEYSVVVSRQTKEQPGWQAVVDALLARHSKAVVLVWHEDVSEVLPVLQKQHPRHTCFVARREEAGRDFVAAVHRLTRQYDSDPYTDTLWGILTGYDAENALAIAKTDKPLAVKKVASGTELALELCEQGVWYDELVKNKKVTKEIGGVPTEQQGPSDTTRALADTLTKGAADLFVTSGHATERNWQIGFRYKNGTFRSKQGQMFGFPLEGKSFKISSSEPRIYMAIGNCLMGHIDGPDAMALAWMNGLGVRQMVGYTVVTWYGYGGWGVLDYFTEQPGRYTLTEAFHANQHALIHRLDHCFDGVTGVSLEPGSQRLPVVPPNSVGKQLGLSAADCRGLLWDRDTVAFYGDPAWEARLPPQPKAYGQKLVVEGDTYTLTITPHLASKSFEPVNTNGAQRGWRPIVQLLDHRIQKASLLSGDDLGVVITDDFILVPNPRVVDSDRDYVIKFKAERVD
;
A
#
# COMPACT_ATOMS: atom_id res chain seq x y z
N MET A 1 28.14 6.30 49.83
CA MET A 1 29.14 7.28 49.39
C MET A 1 28.40 8.26 48.48
N ILE A 2 28.20 9.57 48.75
CA ILE A 2 28.90 10.56 49.61
C ILE A 2 30.42 10.58 49.34
N VAL A 3 31.10 11.69 49.04
CA VAL A 3 30.83 13.13 49.33
C VAL A 3 31.17 14.03 48.11
N LEU A 4 30.70 15.29 48.11
CA LEU A 4 31.18 16.40 47.27
C LEU A 4 32.64 16.79 47.60
N PRO A 5 33.20 17.81 46.91
CA PRO A 5 33.68 18.94 47.71
C PRO A 5 33.27 20.33 47.20
N THR A 6 33.21 21.27 48.15
CA THR A 6 33.15 22.73 47.99
C THR A 6 34.07 23.34 49.06
N ASN A 7 34.53 24.58 49.02
CA ASN A 7 34.15 25.77 48.24
C ASN A 7 35.39 26.71 48.15
N PHE A 8 35.27 27.94 47.62
CA PHE A 8 35.59 29.16 48.41
C PHE A 8 35.13 30.48 47.73
N THR A 9 35.05 31.54 48.54
CA THR A 9 34.20 32.73 48.33
C THR A 9 34.97 34.05 48.33
N ILE A 10 34.50 35.07 47.59
CA ILE A 10 34.65 36.50 47.93
C ILE A 10 33.31 37.26 47.69
N LYS A 11 33.02 38.32 48.48
CA LYS A 11 31.87 39.27 48.39
C LYS A 11 32.40 40.70 48.11
N VAL A 12 31.66 41.80 47.89
CA VAL A 12 30.29 42.33 48.20
C VAL A 12 29.95 43.32 47.03
N GLY A 13 28.73 43.75 46.67
CA GLY A 13 27.35 43.62 47.21
C GLY A 13 26.72 44.99 47.57
N LEU A 14 25.37 45.06 47.69
CA LEU A 14 24.56 46.18 48.24
C LEU A 14 24.51 47.50 47.39
N ASP A 15 23.39 48.25 47.26
CA ASP A 15 22.03 48.07 47.83
C ASP A 15 20.88 48.97 47.24
N TRP A 16 19.64 48.69 47.68
CA TRP A 16 18.39 49.51 47.73
C TRP A 16 17.50 49.87 46.49
N LEU A 17 16.19 49.89 46.79
CA LEU A 17 14.96 50.23 46.03
C LEU A 17 14.38 51.61 46.53
N PRO A 18 13.23 52.20 46.10
CA PRO A 18 12.03 51.63 45.41
C PRO A 18 11.32 52.53 44.34
N CYS A 19 10.10 52.15 43.96
CA CYS A 19 9.14 52.87 43.08
C CYS A 19 8.24 53.86 43.88
N PRO A 20 7.60 54.90 43.27
CA PRO A 20 6.15 54.77 42.99
C PRO A 20 5.53 55.60 41.81
N LEU A 21 4.50 55.01 41.18
CA LEU A 21 3.23 55.57 40.67
C LEU A 21 3.05 57.04 40.18
N SER A 22 2.82 57.17 38.86
CA SER A 22 1.70 57.89 38.18
C SER A 22 1.45 59.41 38.30
N LYS A 23 1.33 60.09 37.15
CA LYS A 23 0.20 61.02 36.81
C LYS A 23 0.10 61.32 35.30
N VAL A 24 -1.01 61.93 34.87
CA VAL A 24 -1.44 62.13 33.46
C VAL A 24 -1.53 63.61 33.09
N ILE A 25 -1.16 63.98 31.85
CA ILE A 25 -1.55 65.16 31.02
C ILE A 25 -0.82 64.97 29.65
N SER A 26 -1.34 65.10 28.41
CA SER A 26 -2.39 65.93 27.76
C SER A 26 -1.83 67.22 27.13
N ILE A 27 -1.94 67.53 25.82
CA ILE A 27 -2.48 66.84 24.63
C ILE A 27 -1.76 67.41 23.38
N ARG A 28 -1.53 66.64 22.29
CA ARG A 28 -1.74 67.05 20.87
C ARG A 28 -1.31 66.01 19.80
N SER A 29 -2.26 65.64 18.95
CA SER A 29 -2.11 65.06 17.60
C SER A 29 -1.72 66.17 16.58
N PRO A 30 -1.51 65.95 15.25
CA PRO A 30 -1.87 64.75 14.46
C PRO A 30 -0.93 64.29 13.32
N SER A 31 -1.12 63.04 12.89
CA SER A 31 -1.37 62.73 11.47
C SER A 31 -2.11 61.38 11.37
N ILE A 32 -3.21 61.35 10.61
CA ILE A 32 -3.95 60.12 10.26
C ILE A 32 -3.78 59.93 8.77
N MET A 33 -3.33 58.75 8.34
CA MET A 33 -3.37 58.35 6.94
C MET A 33 -3.70 56.87 6.84
N ASN A 34 -4.85 56.57 6.21
CA ASN A 34 -5.38 55.21 6.12
C ASN A 34 -4.46 54.31 5.30
N LYS A 35 -4.27 53.08 5.76
CA LYS A 35 -3.90 51.93 4.91
C LYS A 35 -5.02 50.91 4.96
N ASN A 36 -5.91 50.97 3.98
CA ASN A 36 -6.90 49.93 3.76
C ASN A 36 -6.17 48.65 3.34
N ILE A 37 -6.13 47.64 4.20
CA ILE A 37 -5.67 46.30 3.82
C ILE A 37 -6.82 45.65 3.04
N LEU A 38 -6.73 45.67 1.72
CA LEU A 38 -7.68 44.99 0.85
C LEU A 38 -7.36 43.49 0.86
N ALA A 39 -8.01 42.75 1.75
CA ALA A 39 -7.96 41.29 1.75
C ALA A 39 -8.66 40.75 0.50
N VAL A 40 -7.89 40.37 -0.51
CA VAL A 40 -8.41 39.73 -1.73
C VAL A 40 -8.70 38.28 -1.43
N CYS A 41 -9.91 38.00 -0.93
CA CYS A 41 -10.44 36.64 -0.87
C CYS A 41 -10.64 36.13 -2.31
N ILE A 42 -9.67 35.36 -2.81
CA ILE A 42 -9.84 34.61 -4.06
C ILE A 42 -10.86 33.51 -3.78
N ALA A 43 -12.11 33.75 -4.16
CA ALA A 43 -13.16 32.75 -4.08
C ALA A 43 -12.86 31.63 -5.10
N CYS A 44 -12.59 30.42 -4.61
CA CYS A 44 -12.53 29.24 -5.46
C CYS A 44 -13.93 28.99 -6.05
N PHE A 45 -14.12 29.36 -7.33
CA PHE A 45 -15.34 29.13 -8.07
C PHE A 45 -15.51 27.64 -8.39
N VAL A 46 -15.97 26.87 -7.40
CA VAL A 46 -16.39 25.48 -7.59
C VAL A 46 -17.73 25.49 -8.33
N PHE A 47 -17.68 25.26 -9.65
CA PHE A 47 -18.87 24.99 -10.45
C PHE A 47 -19.44 23.61 -10.09
N VAL A 48 -20.27 23.55 -9.05
CA VAL A 48 -21.06 22.36 -8.72
C VAL A 48 -22.23 22.26 -9.70
N ALA A 49 -21.96 21.75 -10.90
CA ALA A 49 -22.97 21.00 -11.63
C ALA A 49 -23.41 19.79 -10.79
N GLY A 50 -24.62 19.28 -11.02
CA GLY A 50 -25.07 18.03 -10.40
C GLY A 50 -24.22 16.86 -10.91
N ALA A 51 -23.17 16.53 -10.17
CA ALA A 51 -22.24 15.46 -10.52
C ALA A 51 -22.84 14.10 -10.16
N ASP A 52 -23.14 13.35 -11.20
CA ASP A 52 -23.15 11.88 -11.22
C ASP A 52 -21.87 11.35 -10.54
N ALA A 53 -21.96 10.30 -9.72
CA ALA A 53 -20.82 9.83 -8.92
C ALA A 53 -19.67 9.37 -9.83
N SER A 54 -18.45 9.80 -9.52
CA SER A 54 -17.29 9.50 -10.37
C SER A 54 -16.55 8.27 -9.86
N GLU A 55 -16.53 7.19 -10.64
CA GLU A 55 -15.78 5.97 -10.31
C GLU A 55 -14.26 6.16 -10.23
N TYR A 56 -13.72 7.33 -10.60
CA TYR A 56 -12.30 7.59 -10.69
C TYR A 56 -11.97 9.07 -10.41
N SER A 57 -11.17 9.35 -9.38
CA SER A 57 -10.66 10.70 -9.09
C SER A 57 -9.14 10.79 -9.29
N VAL A 58 -8.67 11.89 -9.88
CA VAL A 58 -7.25 12.21 -10.03
C VAL A 58 -6.88 13.29 -9.02
N VAL A 59 -6.11 12.93 -8.00
CA VAL A 59 -5.60 13.88 -6.99
C VAL A 59 -4.17 14.29 -7.37
N VAL A 60 -3.90 15.59 -7.49
CA VAL A 60 -2.60 16.11 -7.95
C VAL A 60 -2.22 17.40 -7.24
N SER A 61 -0.94 17.59 -6.92
CA SER A 61 -0.48 18.87 -6.36
C SER A 61 -0.56 19.97 -7.43
N ARG A 62 -0.82 21.22 -7.03
CA ARG A 62 -0.74 22.36 -7.94
C ARG A 62 0.63 22.44 -8.63
N GLN A 63 1.72 22.26 -7.89
CA GLN A 63 3.08 22.36 -8.42
C GLN A 63 3.40 21.28 -9.47
N THR A 64 2.81 20.09 -9.34
CA THR A 64 2.91 19.02 -10.34
C THR A 64 2.00 19.29 -11.53
N LYS A 65 0.74 19.69 -11.31
CA LYS A 65 -0.21 19.99 -12.39
C LYS A 65 0.24 21.15 -13.29
N GLU A 66 0.94 22.15 -12.75
CA GLU A 66 1.47 23.28 -13.53
C GLU A 66 2.67 22.91 -14.45
N GLN A 67 3.21 21.69 -14.37
CA GLN A 67 4.28 21.22 -15.25
C GLN A 67 3.73 20.48 -16.49
N PRO A 68 4.02 20.92 -17.73
CA PRO A 68 3.38 20.38 -18.94
C PRO A 68 3.46 18.86 -19.11
N GLY A 69 4.59 18.25 -18.73
CA GLY A 69 4.75 16.78 -18.80
C GLY A 69 3.81 16.04 -17.84
N TRP A 70 3.56 16.59 -16.65
CA TRP A 70 2.67 16.00 -15.65
C TRP A 70 1.20 16.36 -15.89
N GLN A 71 0.91 17.51 -16.49
CA GLN A 71 -0.42 17.78 -17.06
C GLN A 71 -0.79 16.72 -18.10
N ALA A 72 0.14 16.34 -18.99
CA ALA A 72 -0.11 15.27 -19.96
C ALA A 72 -0.35 13.88 -19.31
N VAL A 73 0.17 13.63 -18.11
CA VAL A 73 -0.15 12.42 -17.31
C VAL A 73 -1.62 12.47 -16.85
N VAL A 74 -2.06 13.60 -16.30
CA VAL A 74 -3.46 13.82 -15.91
C VAL A 74 -4.39 13.70 -17.13
N ASP A 75 -4.03 14.32 -18.26
CA ASP A 75 -4.82 14.27 -19.50
C ASP A 75 -4.95 12.84 -20.04
N ALA A 76 -3.91 12.02 -19.92
CA ALA A 76 -3.95 10.61 -20.33
C ALA A 76 -4.88 9.75 -19.45
N LEU A 77 -5.00 10.06 -18.14
CA LEU A 77 -5.98 9.43 -17.26
C LEU A 77 -7.40 9.89 -17.60
N LEU A 78 -7.63 11.19 -17.79
CA LEU A 78 -8.94 11.73 -18.17
C LEU A 78 -9.43 11.18 -19.52
N ALA A 79 -8.54 10.94 -20.48
CA ALA A 79 -8.88 10.33 -21.76
C ALA A 79 -9.34 8.87 -21.64
N ARG A 80 -8.91 8.15 -20.58
CA ARG A 80 -9.35 6.78 -20.27
C ARG A 80 -10.59 6.75 -19.37
N HIS A 81 -10.72 7.71 -18.47
CA HIS A 81 -11.77 7.81 -17.47
C HIS A 81 -12.57 9.11 -17.68
N SER A 82 -13.49 9.11 -18.64
CA SER A 82 -14.14 10.35 -19.14
C SER A 82 -15.07 11.06 -18.13
N LYS A 83 -15.52 10.39 -17.06
CA LYS A 83 -16.21 11.00 -15.92
C LYS A 83 -15.26 11.50 -14.81
N ALA A 84 -13.95 11.29 -14.93
CA ALA A 84 -13.03 11.50 -13.83
C ALA A 84 -12.89 12.96 -13.41
N VAL A 85 -12.79 13.18 -12.10
CA VAL A 85 -12.63 14.53 -11.53
C VAL A 85 -11.18 14.77 -11.14
N VAL A 86 -10.62 15.91 -11.56
CA VAL A 86 -9.29 16.35 -11.10
C VAL A 86 -9.44 17.19 -9.84
N LEU A 87 -8.87 16.71 -8.73
CA LEU A 87 -8.81 17.37 -7.45
C LEU A 87 -7.40 17.91 -7.24
N VAL A 88 -7.28 19.23 -6.98
CA VAL A 88 -6.01 19.93 -6.89
C VAL A 88 -5.81 20.48 -5.49
N TRP A 89 -4.70 20.14 -4.86
CA TRP A 89 -4.28 20.65 -3.54
C TRP A 89 -3.06 21.57 -3.64
N HIS A 90 -2.87 22.43 -2.64
CA HIS A 90 -1.88 23.51 -2.63
C HIS A 90 -0.71 23.26 -1.69
N GLU A 91 -0.99 22.93 -0.43
CA GLU A 91 -0.02 22.74 0.66
C GLU A 91 -0.07 21.30 1.19
N ASP A 92 -1.26 20.72 1.39
CA ASP A 92 -1.44 19.35 1.90
C ASP A 92 -2.56 18.57 1.20
N VAL A 93 -2.38 17.25 1.06
CA VAL A 93 -3.32 16.37 0.35
C VAL A 93 -4.67 16.21 1.07
N SER A 94 -4.78 16.57 2.35
CA SER A 94 -6.05 16.61 3.09
C SER A 94 -7.01 17.71 2.63
N GLU A 95 -6.55 18.72 1.89
CA GLU A 95 -7.41 19.76 1.30
C GLU A 95 -8.54 19.19 0.42
N VAL A 96 -8.31 18.03 -0.23
CA VAL A 96 -9.30 17.41 -1.12
C VAL A 96 -10.26 16.46 -0.39
N LEU A 97 -10.05 16.19 0.91
CA LEU A 97 -10.89 15.27 1.70
C LEU A 97 -12.40 15.61 1.65
N PRO A 98 -12.85 16.88 1.80
CA PRO A 98 -14.28 17.19 1.76
C PRO A 98 -14.95 16.96 0.39
N VAL A 99 -14.15 16.87 -0.69
CA VAL A 99 -14.66 16.54 -2.03
C VAL A 99 -14.68 15.02 -2.22
N LEU A 100 -13.67 14.31 -1.73
CA LEU A 100 -13.62 12.85 -1.74
C LEU A 100 -14.73 12.23 -0.88
N GLN A 101 -14.95 12.74 0.34
CA GLN A 101 -16.10 12.43 1.21
C GLN A 101 -17.46 12.63 0.54
N LYS A 102 -17.56 13.52 -0.44
CA LYS A 102 -18.80 13.77 -1.21
C LYS A 102 -18.92 12.86 -2.43
N GLN A 103 -17.81 12.34 -2.96
CA GLN A 103 -17.76 11.60 -4.22
C GLN A 103 -17.67 10.08 -4.02
N HIS A 104 -17.13 9.60 -2.89
CA HIS A 104 -16.83 8.19 -2.62
C HIS A 104 -16.27 7.43 -3.83
N PRO A 105 -15.25 8.00 -4.52
CA PRO A 105 -14.83 7.52 -5.83
C PRO A 105 -14.25 6.11 -5.70
N ARG A 106 -14.69 5.21 -6.57
CA ARG A 106 -14.27 3.79 -6.54
C ARG A 106 -12.75 3.62 -6.68
N HIS A 107 -12.11 4.49 -7.44
CA HIS A 107 -10.65 4.59 -7.56
C HIS A 107 -10.16 6.01 -7.29
N THR A 108 -9.00 6.13 -6.64
CA THR A 108 -8.33 7.43 -6.44
C THR A 108 -6.86 7.35 -6.85
N CYS A 109 -6.51 8.00 -7.95
CA CYS A 109 -5.16 8.04 -8.49
C CYS A 109 -4.43 9.31 -8.05
N PHE A 110 -3.37 9.16 -7.25
CA PHE A 110 -2.55 10.24 -6.74
C PHE A 110 -1.38 10.50 -7.68
N VAL A 111 -1.51 11.48 -8.57
CA VAL A 111 -0.45 11.88 -9.50
C VAL A 111 0.56 12.76 -8.77
N ALA A 112 1.78 12.26 -8.61
CA ALA A 112 2.83 12.91 -7.81
C ALA A 112 4.19 12.80 -8.50
N ARG A 113 5.01 13.86 -8.38
CA ARG A 113 6.44 13.79 -8.75
C ARG A 113 7.20 12.86 -7.80
N ARG A 114 8.33 12.32 -8.25
CA ARG A 114 9.25 11.57 -7.37
C ARG A 114 9.77 12.41 -6.20
N GLU A 115 9.84 13.74 -6.33
CA GLU A 115 10.17 14.66 -5.24
C GLU A 115 9.03 14.84 -4.20
N GLU A 116 7.80 14.43 -4.53
CA GLU A 116 6.62 14.47 -3.65
C GLU A 116 6.28 13.08 -3.09
N ALA A 117 6.48 12.02 -3.89
CA ALA A 117 6.06 10.63 -3.63
C ALA A 117 6.90 9.88 -2.56
N GLY A 118 7.43 10.62 -1.57
CA GLY A 118 8.18 10.09 -0.42
C GLY A 118 7.30 9.40 0.62
N ARG A 119 7.92 8.90 1.71
CA ARG A 119 7.23 8.12 2.75
C ARG A 119 6.08 8.85 3.43
N ASP A 120 6.22 10.16 3.61
CA ASP A 120 5.25 10.97 4.35
C ASP A 120 3.98 11.20 3.51
N PHE A 121 4.13 11.37 2.19
CA PHE A 121 3.01 11.41 1.25
C PHE A 121 2.30 10.05 1.15
N VAL A 122 3.04 8.94 1.12
CA VAL A 122 2.46 7.59 1.18
C VAL A 122 1.64 7.40 2.46
N ALA A 123 2.16 7.84 3.61
CA ALA A 123 1.47 7.76 4.88
C ALA A 123 0.26 8.71 4.98
N ALA A 124 0.32 9.88 4.33
CA ALA A 124 -0.80 10.81 4.21
C ALA A 124 -1.92 10.23 3.33
N VAL A 125 -1.60 9.65 2.17
CA VAL A 125 -2.56 8.94 1.30
C VAL A 125 -3.26 7.82 2.06
N HIS A 126 -2.50 6.97 2.76
CA HIS A 126 -3.05 5.91 3.63
C HIS A 126 -4.08 6.40 4.65
N ARG A 127 -3.89 7.59 5.22
CA ARG A 127 -4.83 8.17 6.21
C ARG A 127 -6.00 8.84 5.52
N LEU A 128 -5.76 9.55 4.43
CA LEU A 128 -6.76 10.27 3.66
C LEU A 128 -7.85 9.32 3.16
N THR A 129 -7.47 8.14 2.69
CA THR A 129 -8.35 7.13 2.12
C THR A 129 -9.00 6.20 3.16
N ARG A 130 -8.95 6.54 4.46
CA ARG A 130 -9.65 5.85 5.56
C ARG A 130 -10.43 6.85 6.42
N GLN A 131 -11.10 7.77 5.72
CA GLN A 131 -11.73 8.98 6.25
C GLN A 131 -12.85 9.49 5.31
N TYR A 132 -13.26 8.75 4.27
CA TYR A 132 -14.37 9.19 3.43
C TYR A 132 -15.72 8.95 4.13
N ASP A 133 -15.84 7.89 4.94
CA ASP A 133 -16.87 7.82 6.00
C ASP A 133 -16.31 7.77 7.45
N SER A 134 -16.98 7.06 8.34
CA SER A 134 -16.76 6.95 9.78
C SER A 134 -16.15 5.63 10.25
N ASP A 135 -16.09 4.62 9.37
CA ASP A 135 -15.47 3.33 9.68
C ASP A 135 -13.93 3.38 9.49
N PRO A 136 -13.16 2.38 9.97
CA PRO A 136 -11.70 2.44 9.99
C PRO A 136 -11.02 1.97 8.69
N TYR A 137 -11.78 1.47 7.72
CA TYR A 137 -11.29 0.78 6.52
C TYR A 137 -10.96 1.75 5.38
N THR A 138 -10.49 1.22 4.25
CA THR A 138 -10.02 2.03 3.12
C THR A 138 -11.11 2.19 2.07
N ASP A 139 -11.61 3.42 1.91
CA ASP A 139 -12.83 3.80 1.17
C ASP A 139 -12.71 3.75 -0.38
N THR A 140 -11.53 3.48 -0.94
CA THR A 140 -11.26 3.67 -2.39
C THR A 140 -10.05 2.86 -2.85
N LEU A 141 -10.10 2.30 -4.06
CA LEU A 141 -8.95 1.61 -4.67
C LEU A 141 -7.92 2.64 -5.14
N TRP A 142 -6.83 2.82 -4.39
CA TRP A 142 -5.87 3.89 -4.65
C TRP A 142 -4.50 3.42 -5.17
N GLY A 143 -3.83 4.34 -5.87
CA GLY A 143 -2.47 4.16 -6.34
C GLY A 143 -1.77 5.50 -6.58
N ILE A 144 -0.47 5.56 -6.31
CA ILE A 144 0.35 6.75 -6.56
C ILE A 144 0.98 6.62 -7.95
N LEU A 145 0.50 7.39 -8.92
CA LEU A 145 1.07 7.40 -10.26
C LEU A 145 2.24 8.38 -10.32
N THR A 146 3.45 7.81 -10.35
CA THR A 146 4.71 8.53 -10.46
C THR A 146 5.65 7.83 -11.45
N GLY A 147 6.89 8.30 -11.56
CA GLY A 147 7.91 7.73 -12.44
C GLY A 147 9.27 8.38 -12.18
N TYR A 148 10.32 7.91 -12.85
CA TYR A 148 11.64 8.56 -12.79
C TYR A 148 11.58 10.02 -13.28
N ASP A 149 10.69 10.29 -14.23
CA ASP A 149 10.32 11.60 -14.76
C ASP A 149 8.88 11.54 -15.30
N ALA A 150 8.42 12.64 -15.90
CA ALA A 150 7.08 12.74 -16.48
C ALA A 150 6.86 11.86 -17.71
N GLU A 151 7.89 11.51 -18.48
CA GLU A 151 7.77 10.64 -19.66
C GLU A 151 7.53 9.19 -19.21
N ASN A 152 8.28 8.74 -18.19
CA ASN A 152 8.06 7.43 -17.57
C ASN A 152 6.67 7.34 -16.91
N ALA A 153 6.24 8.36 -16.18
CA ALA A 153 4.88 8.43 -15.61
C ALA A 153 3.80 8.42 -16.71
N LEU A 154 3.99 9.17 -17.80
CA LEU A 154 3.07 9.21 -18.94
C LEU A 154 2.96 7.85 -19.64
N ALA A 155 4.06 7.10 -19.73
CA ALA A 155 4.06 5.75 -20.26
C ALA A 155 3.29 4.76 -19.35
N ILE A 156 3.26 4.99 -18.03
CA ILE A 156 2.42 4.22 -17.09
C ILE A 156 0.95 4.60 -17.28
N ALA A 157 0.60 5.89 -17.26
CA ALA A 157 -0.78 6.36 -17.46
C ALA A 157 -1.41 5.93 -18.80
N LYS A 158 -0.60 5.81 -19.86
CA LYS A 158 -1.01 5.33 -21.19
C LYS A 158 -1.00 3.81 -21.34
N THR A 159 -0.64 3.03 -20.32
CA THR A 159 -0.76 1.57 -20.38
C THR A 159 -2.22 1.20 -20.14
N ASP A 160 -2.96 0.92 -21.22
CA ASP A 160 -4.39 0.62 -21.22
C ASP A 160 -4.67 -0.89 -21.11
N LYS A 161 -3.94 -1.70 -21.87
CA LYS A 161 -4.13 -3.13 -22.00
C LYS A 161 -3.87 -3.86 -20.66
N PRO A 162 -4.83 -4.65 -20.15
CA PRO A 162 -4.63 -5.50 -18.96
C PRO A 162 -3.47 -6.51 -19.10
N LEU A 163 -2.77 -6.75 -17.99
CA LEU A 163 -1.71 -7.75 -17.88
C LEU A 163 -2.24 -9.05 -17.25
N ALA A 164 -2.39 -10.07 -18.09
CA ALA A 164 -2.54 -11.44 -17.63
C ALA A 164 -1.17 -11.98 -17.18
N VAL A 165 -0.99 -12.17 -15.88
CA VAL A 165 0.30 -12.55 -15.26
C VAL A 165 0.54 -14.05 -15.42
N LYS A 166 1.25 -14.44 -16.49
CA LYS A 166 1.47 -15.85 -16.86
C LYS A 166 2.84 -16.35 -16.40
N LYS A 167 3.88 -15.55 -16.58
CA LYS A 167 5.27 -15.83 -16.23
C LYS A 167 5.65 -15.13 -14.93
N VAL A 168 5.91 -15.90 -13.89
CA VAL A 168 6.38 -15.35 -12.61
C VAL A 168 7.87 -15.63 -12.41
N ALA A 169 8.61 -14.63 -11.95
CA ALA A 169 9.99 -14.77 -11.50
C ALA A 169 10.14 -14.25 -10.06
N SER A 170 10.96 -14.91 -9.23
CA SER A 170 11.22 -14.42 -7.87
C SER A 170 12.61 -14.74 -7.33
N GLY A 171 13.09 -13.85 -6.45
CA GLY A 171 14.22 -14.09 -5.55
C GLY A 171 13.84 -14.61 -4.17
N THR A 172 12.61 -15.10 -3.98
CA THR A 172 12.16 -15.80 -2.77
C THR A 172 11.17 -16.91 -3.14
N GLU A 173 10.75 -17.71 -2.17
CA GLU A 173 9.81 -18.81 -2.39
C GLU A 173 8.37 -18.32 -2.67
N LEU A 174 7.72 -18.96 -3.64
CA LEU A 174 6.37 -18.66 -4.10
C LEU A 174 5.60 -19.94 -4.44
N ALA A 175 4.28 -19.94 -4.22
CA ALA A 175 3.31 -20.96 -4.62
C ALA A 175 3.17 -21.08 -6.16
N LEU A 176 4.21 -21.57 -6.85
CA LEU A 176 4.22 -21.72 -8.31
C LEU A 176 3.15 -22.70 -8.82
N GLU A 177 2.67 -23.61 -7.97
CA GLU A 177 1.55 -24.50 -8.26
C GLU A 177 0.29 -23.73 -8.70
N LEU A 178 0.08 -22.50 -8.20
CA LEU A 178 -1.02 -21.60 -8.57
C LEU A 178 -0.70 -20.63 -9.73
N CYS A 179 0.55 -20.60 -10.20
CA CYS A 179 0.98 -19.82 -11.37
C CYS A 179 0.87 -20.65 -12.67
N GLU A 180 0.79 -20.02 -13.84
CA GLU A 180 0.79 -20.76 -15.12
C GLU A 180 2.16 -21.37 -15.44
N GLN A 181 3.22 -20.55 -15.29
CA GLN A 181 4.62 -20.94 -15.39
C GLN A 181 5.50 -19.99 -14.55
N GLY A 182 6.70 -20.41 -14.17
CA GLY A 182 7.63 -19.52 -13.48
C GLY A 182 8.88 -20.17 -12.92
N VAL A 183 9.74 -19.33 -12.34
CA VAL A 183 11.00 -19.71 -11.70
C VAL A 183 11.22 -18.90 -10.43
N TRP A 184 11.73 -19.52 -9.38
CA TRP A 184 12.31 -18.79 -8.28
C TRP A 184 13.60 -19.39 -7.75
N TYR A 185 14.36 -18.53 -7.07
CA TYR A 185 15.65 -18.84 -6.44
C TYR A 185 15.54 -18.52 -4.95
N ASP A 186 16.01 -19.43 -4.12
CA ASP A 186 15.83 -19.33 -2.67
C ASP A 186 16.84 -18.36 -2.04
N GLU A 187 16.36 -17.38 -1.25
CA GLU A 187 17.20 -16.43 -0.52
C GLU A 187 17.80 -17.01 0.79
N LEU A 188 17.24 -18.11 1.29
CA LEU A 188 17.60 -18.78 2.54
C LEU A 188 18.49 -20.00 2.31
N VAL A 189 18.27 -20.74 1.22
CA VAL A 189 18.97 -21.98 0.87
C VAL A 189 19.80 -21.80 -0.39
N LYS A 190 21.12 -21.67 -0.21
CA LYS A 190 22.07 -21.50 -1.33
C LYS A 190 21.89 -22.64 -2.35
N ASN A 191 21.87 -22.27 -3.64
CA ASN A 191 21.70 -23.17 -4.78
C ASN A 191 20.30 -23.84 -4.91
N LYS A 192 19.31 -23.60 -4.04
CA LYS A 192 17.92 -24.07 -4.27
C LYS A 192 17.22 -23.17 -5.31
N LYS A 193 16.60 -23.80 -6.30
CA LYS A 193 15.80 -23.21 -7.37
C LYS A 193 14.55 -24.06 -7.57
N VAL A 194 13.40 -23.45 -7.84
CA VAL A 194 12.20 -24.18 -8.29
C VAL A 194 11.72 -23.61 -9.61
N THR A 195 11.24 -24.48 -10.50
CA THR A 195 10.61 -24.11 -11.78
C THR A 195 9.31 -24.85 -12.01
N LYS A 196 8.38 -24.18 -12.70
CA LYS A 196 7.18 -24.77 -13.30
C LYS A 196 7.09 -24.32 -14.75
N GLU A 197 7.12 -25.26 -15.68
CA GLU A 197 6.77 -25.02 -17.09
C GLU A 197 5.25 -25.10 -17.30
N ILE A 198 4.74 -24.58 -18.42
CA ILE A 198 3.29 -24.58 -18.71
C ILE A 198 2.73 -26.02 -18.66
N GLY A 199 1.71 -26.25 -17.82
CA GLY A 199 1.09 -27.56 -17.63
C GLY A 199 1.90 -28.57 -16.80
N GLY A 200 3.11 -28.21 -16.37
CA GLY A 200 3.93 -28.99 -15.44
C GLY A 200 3.59 -28.73 -13.97
N VAL A 201 4.38 -29.32 -13.08
CA VAL A 201 4.34 -29.10 -11.62
C VAL A 201 5.62 -28.40 -11.13
N PRO A 202 5.58 -27.63 -10.04
CA PRO A 202 6.79 -27.08 -9.44
C PRO A 202 7.81 -28.18 -9.11
N THR A 203 9.03 -28.02 -9.60
CA THR A 203 10.12 -29.00 -9.45
C THR A 203 11.36 -28.32 -8.89
N GLU A 204 11.90 -28.84 -7.78
CA GLU A 204 13.17 -28.36 -7.21
C GLU A 204 14.38 -28.81 -8.04
N GLN A 205 15.34 -27.91 -8.19
CA GLN A 205 16.52 -28.04 -9.03
C GLN A 205 17.71 -27.32 -8.38
N GLN A 206 18.94 -27.69 -8.78
CA GLN A 206 20.12 -26.94 -8.40
C GLN A 206 20.27 -25.68 -9.28
N GLY A 207 20.10 -24.50 -8.67
CA GLY A 207 20.41 -23.21 -9.27
C GLY A 207 21.90 -22.83 -9.14
N PRO A 208 22.34 -21.73 -9.77
CA PRO A 208 23.71 -21.22 -9.62
C PRO A 208 23.93 -20.65 -8.21
N SER A 209 25.20 -20.55 -7.80
CA SER A 209 25.57 -19.96 -6.49
C SER A 209 25.49 -18.43 -6.45
N ASP A 210 25.53 -17.80 -7.63
CA ASP A 210 25.20 -16.40 -7.84
C ASP A 210 24.01 -16.35 -8.79
N THR A 211 22.88 -15.81 -8.33
CA THR A 211 21.63 -15.78 -9.11
C THR A 211 21.40 -14.44 -9.82
N THR A 212 22.32 -13.47 -9.68
CA THR A 212 22.22 -12.12 -10.28
C THR A 212 21.98 -12.19 -11.79
N ARG A 213 22.76 -13.01 -12.52
CA ARG A 213 22.60 -13.12 -13.97
C ARG A 213 21.35 -13.90 -14.36
N ALA A 214 20.99 -14.93 -13.60
CA ALA A 214 19.81 -15.74 -13.85
C ALA A 214 18.51 -14.92 -13.68
N LEU A 215 18.38 -14.19 -12.58
CA LEU A 215 17.24 -13.29 -12.32
C LEU A 215 17.19 -12.15 -13.33
N ALA A 216 18.34 -11.54 -13.68
CA ALA A 216 18.38 -10.50 -14.71
C ALA A 216 17.93 -11.03 -16.09
N ASP A 217 18.29 -12.27 -16.43
CA ASP A 217 17.84 -12.93 -17.64
C ASP A 217 16.31 -13.20 -17.61
N THR A 218 15.68 -13.46 -16.46
CA THR A 218 14.19 -13.54 -16.38
C THR A 218 13.51 -12.21 -16.73
N LEU A 219 14.12 -11.09 -16.32
CA LEU A 219 13.61 -9.73 -16.55
C LEU A 219 13.86 -9.19 -17.97
N THR A 220 14.74 -9.83 -18.74
CA THR A 220 15.22 -9.30 -20.03
C THR A 220 15.03 -10.26 -21.20
N LYS A 221 15.28 -11.56 -21.00
CA LYS A 221 15.09 -12.63 -22.00
C LYS A 221 13.79 -13.38 -21.77
N GLY A 222 13.48 -13.68 -20.51
CA GLY A 222 12.24 -14.35 -20.13
C GLY A 222 11.00 -13.45 -20.28
N ALA A 223 11.16 -12.15 -20.05
CA ALA A 223 10.09 -11.16 -19.93
C ALA A 223 9.01 -11.66 -18.96
N ALA A 224 9.36 -11.75 -17.67
CA ALA A 224 8.43 -12.10 -16.61
C ALA A 224 7.39 -10.99 -16.37
N ASP A 225 6.12 -11.37 -16.31
CA ASP A 225 4.96 -10.48 -16.11
C ASP A 225 4.87 -10.02 -14.65
N LEU A 226 5.37 -10.84 -13.72
CA LEU A 226 5.51 -10.54 -12.30
C LEU A 226 6.93 -10.85 -11.83
N PHE A 227 7.53 -9.90 -11.11
CA PHE A 227 8.73 -10.13 -10.30
C PHE A 227 8.43 -9.98 -8.80
N VAL A 228 8.88 -10.89 -7.95
CA VAL A 228 8.65 -10.85 -6.49
C VAL A 228 9.99 -10.90 -5.73
N THR A 229 10.18 -10.06 -4.71
CA THR A 229 11.39 -10.07 -3.87
C THR A 229 11.13 -9.80 -2.39
N SER A 230 12.04 -10.31 -1.58
CA SER A 230 12.17 -10.05 -0.14
C SER A 230 13.65 -10.00 0.24
N GLY A 231 13.94 -9.87 1.54
CA GLY A 231 15.29 -9.87 2.07
C GLY A 231 15.94 -8.49 2.12
N HIS A 232 17.26 -8.48 2.31
CA HIS A 232 18.00 -7.25 2.61
C HIS A 232 18.01 -6.28 1.43
N ALA A 233 17.62 -5.04 1.70
CA ALA A 233 17.55 -3.97 0.72
C ALA A 233 17.75 -2.60 1.36
N THR A 234 18.10 -1.63 0.53
CA THR A 234 17.91 -0.19 0.76
C THR A 234 17.25 0.42 -0.47
N GLU A 235 16.95 1.71 -0.42
CA GLU A 235 16.49 2.49 -1.57
C GLU A 235 17.43 2.37 -2.79
N ARG A 236 18.69 1.93 -2.63
CA ARG A 236 19.69 1.89 -3.71
C ARG A 236 20.11 0.48 -4.15
N ASN A 237 19.72 -0.57 -3.42
CA ASN A 237 20.12 -1.94 -3.73
C ASN A 237 19.22 -3.02 -3.13
N TRP A 238 19.19 -4.18 -3.77
CA TRP A 238 18.67 -5.44 -3.26
C TRP A 238 19.81 -6.47 -3.17
N GLN A 239 19.93 -7.15 -2.03
CA GLN A 239 20.82 -8.28 -1.82
C GLN A 239 20.04 -9.58 -2.01
N ILE A 240 20.45 -10.37 -3.00
CA ILE A 240 19.63 -11.48 -3.53
C ILE A 240 19.65 -12.71 -2.61
N GLY A 241 20.73 -12.89 -1.84
CA GLY A 241 20.84 -13.92 -0.81
C GLY A 241 20.66 -13.29 0.57
N PHE A 242 19.70 -13.79 1.34
CA PHE A 242 19.44 -13.34 2.71
C PHE A 242 20.30 -14.09 3.74
N ARG A 243 20.49 -15.41 3.56
CA ARG A 243 21.34 -16.23 4.47
C ARG A 243 22.73 -16.55 3.92
N TYR A 244 23.03 -16.20 2.67
CA TYR A 244 24.29 -16.56 2.03
C TYR A 244 24.80 -15.46 1.09
N LYS A 245 26.13 -15.41 0.90
CA LYS A 245 26.78 -14.48 -0.02
C LYS A 245 26.31 -14.75 -1.46
N ASN A 246 25.62 -13.79 -2.04
CA ASN A 246 25.10 -13.75 -3.41
C ASN A 246 25.34 -12.33 -3.97
N GLY A 247 25.14 -12.11 -5.27
CA GLY A 247 25.26 -10.79 -5.86
C GLY A 247 24.09 -9.86 -5.52
N THR A 248 24.07 -8.68 -6.15
CA THR A 248 23.13 -7.59 -5.83
C THR A 248 22.56 -6.94 -7.09
N PHE A 249 21.30 -6.49 -7.03
CA PHE A 249 20.77 -5.51 -7.98
C PHE A 249 20.93 -4.12 -7.37
N ARG A 250 21.27 -3.12 -8.20
CA ARG A 250 21.50 -1.73 -7.76
C ARG A 250 20.90 -0.73 -8.73
N SER A 251 20.33 0.34 -8.19
CA SER A 251 19.74 1.43 -8.94
C SER A 251 20.68 2.63 -9.05
N LYS A 252 20.62 3.33 -10.19
CA LYS A 252 21.23 4.64 -10.40
C LYS A 252 20.44 5.40 -11.47
N GLN A 253 20.00 6.62 -11.18
CA GLN A 253 19.30 7.51 -12.13
C GLN A 253 18.21 6.82 -12.96
N GLY A 254 17.27 6.14 -12.29
CA GLY A 254 16.18 5.41 -12.95
C GLY A 254 16.62 4.19 -13.79
N GLN A 255 17.86 3.69 -13.65
CA GLN A 255 18.36 2.51 -14.35
C GLN A 255 18.79 1.41 -13.36
N MET A 256 18.66 0.15 -13.77
CA MET A 256 19.01 -1.02 -12.96
C MET A 256 20.32 -1.69 -13.44
N PHE A 257 21.12 -2.18 -12.50
CA PHE A 257 22.39 -2.84 -12.76
C PHE A 257 22.56 -4.11 -11.91
N GLY A 258 22.99 -5.20 -12.53
CA GLY A 258 23.41 -6.41 -11.85
C GLY A 258 24.87 -6.34 -11.45
N PHE A 259 25.16 -6.61 -10.17
CA PHE A 259 26.49 -6.69 -9.59
C PHE A 259 26.71 -8.11 -9.05
N PRO A 260 27.25 -9.03 -9.87
CA PRO A 260 27.59 -10.39 -9.43
C PRO A 260 28.78 -10.38 -8.47
N LEU A 261 29.02 -11.51 -7.81
CA LEU A 261 30.16 -11.76 -6.93
C LEU A 261 31.50 -11.78 -7.69
N GLU A 262 31.46 -12.19 -8.95
CA GLU A 262 32.64 -12.35 -9.82
C GLU A 262 32.34 -11.79 -11.22
N GLY A 263 33.35 -11.21 -11.86
CA GLY A 263 33.23 -10.55 -13.16
C GLY A 263 32.83 -9.07 -13.07
N LYS A 264 32.31 -8.53 -14.19
CA LYS A 264 31.89 -7.12 -14.30
C LYS A 264 30.40 -6.96 -14.04
N SER A 265 30.01 -5.82 -13.48
CA SER A 265 28.60 -5.42 -13.45
C SER A 265 28.05 -5.16 -14.86
N PHE A 266 26.73 -5.27 -15.00
CA PHE A 266 26.04 -5.15 -16.28
C PHE A 266 24.70 -4.44 -16.10
N LYS A 267 24.25 -3.69 -17.11
CA LYS A 267 22.92 -3.06 -17.11
C LYS A 267 21.84 -4.12 -17.26
N ILE A 268 20.74 -3.96 -16.52
CA ILE A 268 19.49 -4.70 -16.69
C ILE A 268 18.47 -3.70 -17.24
N SER A 269 17.86 -3.98 -18.38
CA SER A 269 16.93 -3.06 -19.03
C SER A 269 15.89 -3.82 -19.83
N SER A 270 14.61 -3.46 -19.72
CA SER A 270 13.53 -4.04 -20.52
C SER A 270 12.29 -3.15 -20.51
N SER A 271 11.61 -3.04 -21.64
CA SER A 271 10.41 -2.23 -21.87
C SER A 271 9.10 -2.91 -21.52
N GLU A 272 9.09 -4.26 -21.46
CA GLU A 272 7.86 -5.05 -21.39
C GLU A 272 7.04 -4.71 -20.12
N PRO A 273 5.75 -4.37 -20.25
CA PRO A 273 4.87 -4.11 -19.10
C PRO A 273 4.86 -5.26 -18.12
N ARG A 274 5.10 -4.98 -16.84
CA ARG A 274 5.06 -5.96 -15.75
C ARG A 274 4.63 -5.33 -14.42
N ILE A 275 4.46 -6.17 -13.42
CA ILE A 275 4.29 -5.76 -12.02
C ILE A 275 5.45 -6.22 -11.13
N TYR A 276 5.69 -5.50 -10.04
CA TYR A 276 6.77 -5.78 -9.09
C TYR A 276 6.27 -5.78 -7.64
N MET A 277 6.57 -6.84 -6.90
CA MET A 277 6.13 -7.07 -5.53
C MET A 277 7.35 -7.19 -4.60
N ALA A 278 7.78 -6.08 -4.00
CA ALA A 278 8.87 -6.00 -3.04
C ALA A 278 8.42 -6.34 -1.60
N ILE A 279 7.65 -7.41 -1.48
CA ILE A 279 6.75 -7.70 -0.35
C ILE A 279 7.43 -8.02 0.98
N GLY A 280 8.74 -8.29 0.96
CA GLY A 280 9.54 -8.48 2.17
C GLY A 280 10.86 -7.71 2.16
N ASN A 281 10.96 -6.64 1.37
CA ASN A 281 12.15 -5.79 1.32
C ASN A 281 11.99 -4.50 2.13
N CYS A 282 13.04 -4.13 2.85
CA CYS A 282 13.18 -2.80 3.44
C CYS A 282 13.33 -1.73 2.35
N LEU A 283 12.64 -0.59 2.53
CA LEU A 283 12.90 0.67 1.81
C LEU A 283 12.75 0.62 0.27
N MET A 284 12.30 -0.50 -0.30
CA MET A 284 12.24 -0.67 -1.76
C MET A 284 11.20 0.26 -2.42
N GLY A 285 10.12 0.55 -1.71
CA GLY A 285 9.11 1.53 -2.08
C GLY A 285 9.41 2.94 -1.56
N HIS A 286 10.57 3.20 -0.95
CA HIS A 286 10.92 4.55 -0.50
C HIS A 286 11.57 5.34 -1.65
N ILE A 287 10.90 6.40 -2.10
CA ILE A 287 11.46 7.36 -3.06
C ILE A 287 12.07 8.52 -2.27
N ASP A 288 13.39 8.53 -2.15
CA ASP A 288 14.18 9.57 -1.47
C ASP A 288 15.10 10.35 -2.44
N GLY A 289 14.96 10.11 -3.74
CA GLY A 289 15.74 10.76 -4.78
C GLY A 289 15.82 9.97 -6.10
N PRO A 290 16.54 10.49 -7.11
CA PRO A 290 16.58 9.93 -8.48
C PRO A 290 17.23 8.54 -8.60
N ASP A 291 17.95 8.11 -7.56
CA ASP A 291 18.59 6.80 -7.51
C ASP A 291 17.73 5.72 -6.82
N ALA A 292 16.50 6.03 -6.39
CA ALA A 292 15.64 5.08 -5.69
C ALA A 292 15.26 3.86 -6.56
N MET A 293 15.25 2.66 -5.95
CA MET A 293 14.99 1.39 -6.63
C MET A 293 13.62 1.37 -7.29
N ALA A 294 12.58 1.90 -6.65
CA ALA A 294 11.24 2.03 -7.25
C ALA A 294 11.27 2.75 -8.61
N LEU A 295 12.03 3.84 -8.73
CA LEU A 295 12.20 4.57 -9.99
C LEU A 295 12.98 3.73 -11.03
N ALA A 296 13.98 2.96 -10.61
CA ALA A 296 14.72 2.07 -11.50
C ALA A 296 13.90 0.86 -11.99
N TRP A 297 12.93 0.41 -11.19
CA TRP A 297 11.95 -0.60 -11.58
C TRP A 297 10.93 -0.04 -12.58
N MET A 298 10.31 1.11 -12.30
CA MET A 298 9.34 1.77 -13.19
C MET A 298 9.96 2.22 -14.52
N ASN A 299 11.18 2.76 -14.51
CA ASN A 299 11.82 3.32 -15.71
C ASN A 299 12.74 2.32 -16.44
N GLY A 300 13.64 1.66 -15.72
CA GLY A 300 14.60 0.73 -16.32
C GLY A 300 14.01 -0.62 -16.72
N LEU A 301 12.94 -1.05 -16.04
CA LEU A 301 12.39 -2.41 -16.13
C LEU A 301 10.87 -2.44 -16.39
N GLY A 302 10.29 -1.37 -16.94
CA GLY A 302 8.93 -1.39 -17.49
C GLY A 302 7.79 -1.69 -16.50
N VAL A 303 8.02 -1.53 -15.20
CA VAL A 303 7.02 -1.79 -14.15
C VAL A 303 5.89 -0.76 -14.21
N ARG A 304 4.64 -1.24 -14.20
CA ARG A 304 3.41 -0.43 -14.31
C ARG A 304 2.63 -0.32 -13.01
N GLN A 305 2.69 -1.36 -12.17
CA GLN A 305 2.28 -1.30 -10.76
C GLN A 305 3.35 -1.93 -9.87
N MET A 306 3.56 -1.34 -8.69
CA MET A 306 4.54 -1.79 -7.71
C MET A 306 4.01 -1.72 -6.28
N VAL A 307 4.27 -2.76 -5.49
CA VAL A 307 4.04 -2.79 -4.03
C VAL A 307 5.38 -2.87 -3.30
N GLY A 308 5.60 -2.04 -2.27
CA GLY A 308 6.81 -2.12 -1.45
C GLY A 308 6.84 -1.18 -0.24
N TYR A 309 7.62 -1.53 0.79
CA TYR A 309 7.75 -0.71 2.00
C TYR A 309 8.54 0.57 1.79
N THR A 310 8.06 1.67 2.38
CA THR A 310 8.77 2.97 2.50
C THR A 310 9.72 3.03 3.71
N VAL A 311 9.73 1.98 4.54
CA VAL A 311 10.48 1.86 5.80
C VAL A 311 11.30 0.58 5.87
N VAL A 312 12.11 0.42 6.91
CA VAL A 312 12.73 -0.87 7.27
C VAL A 312 11.62 -1.79 7.78
N THR A 313 11.29 -2.85 7.05
CA THR A 313 10.25 -3.80 7.45
C THR A 313 10.78 -4.87 8.40
N TRP A 314 9.90 -5.36 9.28
CA TRP A 314 10.20 -6.40 10.27
C TRP A 314 8.99 -7.25 10.66
N TYR A 315 7.77 -6.72 10.51
CA TYR A 315 6.53 -7.47 10.77
C TYR A 315 5.96 -8.14 9.51
N GLY A 316 5.92 -7.41 8.39
CA GLY A 316 5.71 -8.00 7.07
C GLY A 316 4.26 -8.22 6.63
N TYR A 317 3.28 -8.02 7.51
CA TYR A 317 1.86 -8.27 7.22
C TYR A 317 1.35 -7.53 5.98
N GLY A 318 1.68 -6.23 5.86
CA GLY A 318 1.20 -5.35 4.81
C GLY A 318 1.75 -5.66 3.41
N GLY A 319 2.95 -6.24 3.32
CA GLY A 319 3.56 -6.68 2.08
C GLY A 319 3.27 -8.15 1.77
N TRP A 320 3.68 -9.08 2.65
CA TRP A 320 3.56 -10.52 2.42
C TRP A 320 2.10 -10.96 2.20
N GLY A 321 1.14 -10.35 2.90
CA GLY A 321 -0.28 -10.66 2.74
C GLY A 321 -0.86 -10.31 1.37
N VAL A 322 -0.20 -9.48 0.56
CA VAL A 322 -0.63 -9.23 -0.83
C VAL A 322 -0.41 -10.49 -1.69
N LEU A 323 0.51 -11.38 -1.34
CA LEU A 323 0.63 -12.70 -1.99
C LEU A 323 -0.54 -13.63 -1.64
N ASP A 324 -1.00 -13.61 -0.38
CA ASP A 324 -2.14 -14.41 0.12
C ASP A 324 -3.47 -14.07 -0.58
N TYR A 325 -3.59 -12.86 -1.13
CA TYR A 325 -4.70 -12.47 -2.01
C TYR A 325 -4.35 -12.64 -3.49
N PHE A 326 -3.25 -12.06 -3.97
CA PHE A 326 -2.94 -11.99 -5.41
C PHE A 326 -2.54 -13.34 -6.02
N THR A 327 -1.62 -14.05 -5.37
CA THR A 327 -1.04 -15.30 -5.89
C THR A 327 -1.70 -16.56 -5.34
N GLU A 328 -2.20 -16.54 -4.09
CA GLU A 328 -2.88 -17.70 -3.50
C GLU A 328 -4.36 -17.82 -3.90
N GLN A 329 -4.93 -16.78 -4.53
CA GLN A 329 -6.30 -16.79 -5.06
C GLN A 329 -6.29 -16.39 -6.56
N PRO A 330 -5.53 -17.12 -7.41
CA PRO A 330 -5.15 -16.69 -8.76
C PRO A 330 -6.36 -16.29 -9.62
N GLY A 331 -6.37 -15.03 -10.05
CA GLY A 331 -7.42 -14.42 -10.86
C GLY A 331 -8.63 -13.87 -10.10
N ARG A 332 -8.74 -14.07 -8.78
CA ARG A 332 -9.82 -13.48 -7.97
C ARG A 332 -9.69 -11.95 -7.89
N TYR A 333 -8.47 -11.43 -7.75
CA TYR A 333 -8.18 -10.01 -7.58
C TYR A 333 -7.19 -9.50 -8.64
N THR A 334 -7.27 -8.22 -9.01
CA THR A 334 -6.11 -7.46 -9.52
C THR A 334 -5.06 -7.28 -8.43
N LEU A 335 -3.90 -6.74 -8.79
CA LEU A 335 -2.90 -6.34 -7.79
C LEU A 335 -3.42 -5.22 -6.87
N THR A 336 -4.20 -4.27 -7.38
CA THR A 336 -4.86 -3.21 -6.59
C THR A 336 -5.87 -3.81 -5.62
N GLU A 337 -6.78 -4.66 -6.11
CA GLU A 337 -7.79 -5.34 -5.28
C GLU A 337 -7.14 -6.21 -4.20
N ALA A 338 -6.05 -6.90 -4.51
CA ALA A 338 -5.29 -7.72 -3.55
C ALA A 338 -4.53 -6.90 -2.51
N PHE A 339 -4.01 -5.72 -2.88
CA PHE A 339 -3.43 -4.77 -1.93
C PHE A 339 -4.49 -4.25 -0.97
N HIS A 340 -5.66 -3.85 -1.47
CA HIS A 340 -6.77 -3.35 -0.66
C HIS A 340 -7.33 -4.41 0.28
N ALA A 341 -7.60 -5.62 -0.19
CA ALA A 341 -8.05 -6.73 0.66
C ALA A 341 -7.05 -7.02 1.81
N ASN A 342 -5.74 -6.85 1.58
CA ASN A 342 -4.74 -6.97 2.64
C ASN A 342 -4.72 -5.78 3.62
N GLN A 343 -5.02 -4.56 3.17
CA GLN A 343 -5.21 -3.41 4.07
C GLN A 343 -6.47 -3.56 4.91
N HIS A 344 -7.59 -3.98 4.32
CA HIS A 344 -8.82 -4.30 5.06
C HIS A 344 -8.58 -5.40 6.10
N ALA A 345 -7.81 -6.44 5.76
CA ALA A 345 -7.39 -7.48 6.70
C ALA A 345 -6.48 -6.97 7.85
N LEU A 346 -5.58 -6.03 7.55
CA LEU A 346 -4.69 -5.40 8.53
C LEU A 346 -5.50 -4.54 9.51
N ILE A 347 -6.36 -3.67 8.99
CA ILE A 347 -7.26 -2.81 9.78
C ILE A 347 -8.20 -3.66 10.64
N HIS A 348 -8.83 -4.69 10.07
CA HIS A 348 -9.70 -5.61 10.82
C HIS A 348 -8.96 -6.27 11.99
N ARG A 349 -7.70 -6.68 11.79
CA ARG A 349 -6.88 -7.26 12.87
C ARG A 349 -6.43 -6.23 13.90
N LEU A 350 -6.22 -4.97 13.53
CA LEU A 350 -6.01 -3.90 14.52
C LEU A 350 -7.25 -3.70 15.37
N ASP A 351 -8.36 -3.37 14.72
CA ASP A 351 -9.58 -2.90 15.35
C ASP A 351 -10.26 -3.97 16.23
N HIS A 352 -10.37 -5.18 15.70
CA HIS A 352 -11.06 -6.27 16.39
C HIS A 352 -10.24 -6.91 17.52
N CYS A 353 -8.90 -6.75 17.53
CA CYS A 353 -8.01 -7.43 18.49
C CYS A 353 -7.30 -6.49 19.48
N PHE A 354 -7.27 -5.18 19.25
CA PHE A 354 -6.51 -4.21 20.07
C PHE A 354 -7.30 -2.92 20.30
N ASP A 355 -7.68 -2.69 21.55
CA ASP A 355 -8.64 -1.65 21.88
C ASP A 355 -8.05 -0.24 21.67
N GLY A 356 -8.68 0.57 20.80
CA GLY A 356 -8.40 2.01 20.65
C GLY A 356 -7.14 2.41 19.87
N VAL A 357 -6.52 1.52 19.09
CA VAL A 357 -5.28 1.83 18.33
C VAL A 357 -5.49 2.19 16.86
N THR A 358 -6.62 1.80 16.25
CA THR A 358 -6.83 1.80 14.79
C THR A 358 -6.64 3.18 14.17
N GLY A 359 -7.22 4.23 14.78
CA GLY A 359 -7.13 5.63 14.34
C GLY A 359 -5.91 6.42 14.84
N VAL A 360 -4.95 5.81 15.54
CA VAL A 360 -3.78 6.55 16.06
C VAL A 360 -2.90 7.05 14.91
N SER A 361 -2.65 8.37 14.84
CA SER A 361 -1.70 8.94 13.89
C SER A 361 -0.25 8.62 14.28
N LEU A 362 0.61 8.36 13.30
CA LEU A 362 1.97 7.85 13.49
C LEU A 362 2.98 8.59 12.60
N GLU A 363 4.22 8.72 13.07
CA GLU A 363 5.32 9.20 12.23
C GLU A 363 5.92 8.02 11.42
N PRO A 364 5.95 8.03 10.08
CA PRO A 364 6.29 6.85 9.28
C PRO A 364 7.76 6.43 9.44
N GLY A 365 7.96 5.27 10.06
CA GLY A 365 9.28 4.75 10.44
C GLY A 365 9.75 5.16 11.84
N SER A 366 8.92 5.85 12.63
CA SER A 366 9.19 6.16 14.03
C SER A 366 8.90 4.97 14.94
N GLN A 367 9.85 4.64 15.81
CA GLN A 367 9.68 3.57 16.82
C GLN A 367 8.74 3.97 17.98
N ARG A 368 8.19 5.20 17.99
CA ARG A 368 7.23 5.71 18.99
C ARG A 368 5.82 5.17 18.76
N LEU A 369 5.69 3.85 18.67
CA LEU A 369 4.41 3.15 18.55
C LEU A 369 3.78 2.92 19.93
N PRO A 370 2.44 2.95 20.07
CA PRO A 370 1.78 2.53 21.30
C PRO A 370 2.01 1.03 21.56
N VAL A 371 1.95 0.64 22.83
CA VAL A 371 2.15 -0.76 23.28
C VAL A 371 0.86 -1.24 23.95
N VAL A 372 -0.12 -1.62 23.14
CA VAL A 372 -1.43 -2.09 23.61
C VAL A 372 -1.45 -3.63 23.62
N PRO A 373 -1.82 -4.28 24.74
CA PRO A 373 -1.99 -5.72 24.78
C PRO A 373 -3.27 -6.13 24.03
N PRO A 374 -3.33 -7.35 23.48
CA PRO A 374 -4.53 -7.84 22.81
C PRO A 374 -5.72 -7.96 23.78
N ASN A 375 -6.91 -7.74 23.26
CA ASN A 375 -8.18 -7.97 23.97
C ASN A 375 -8.50 -9.47 24.08
N SER A 376 -9.75 -9.85 24.40
CA SER A 376 -10.17 -11.25 24.52
C SER A 376 -9.99 -12.03 23.20
N VAL A 377 -10.41 -11.44 22.07
CA VAL A 377 -10.32 -12.09 20.75
C VAL A 377 -8.85 -12.18 20.31
N GLY A 378 -8.08 -11.10 20.45
CA GLY A 378 -6.66 -11.11 20.11
C GLY A 378 -5.86 -12.18 20.88
N LYS A 379 -6.21 -12.42 22.15
CA LYS A 379 -5.62 -13.51 22.96
C LYS A 379 -6.01 -14.91 22.48
N GLN A 380 -7.27 -15.12 22.08
CA GLN A 380 -7.72 -16.39 21.48
C GLN A 380 -7.01 -16.69 20.15
N LEU A 381 -6.69 -15.64 19.37
CA LEU A 381 -5.91 -15.74 18.14
C LEU A 381 -4.38 -15.84 18.37
N GLY A 382 -3.92 -15.90 19.63
CA GLY A 382 -2.50 -16.06 19.98
C GLY A 382 -1.64 -14.80 19.75
N LEU A 383 -2.25 -13.63 19.59
CA LEU A 383 -1.53 -12.38 19.32
C LEU A 383 -0.85 -11.82 20.58
N SER A 384 0.02 -10.84 20.38
CA SER A 384 0.79 -10.15 21.42
C SER A 384 0.79 -8.62 21.25
N ALA A 385 1.30 -7.88 22.23
CA ALA A 385 1.56 -6.45 22.07
C ALA A 385 2.64 -6.14 21.00
N ALA A 386 3.44 -7.13 20.61
CA ALA A 386 4.37 -6.97 19.49
C ALA A 386 3.64 -7.01 18.13
N ASP A 387 2.53 -7.76 18.03
CA ASP A 387 1.66 -7.77 16.85
C ASP A 387 0.92 -6.44 16.67
N CYS A 388 0.43 -5.84 17.77
CA CYS A 388 -0.11 -4.48 17.75
C CYS A 388 0.89 -3.50 17.13
N ARG A 389 2.14 -3.50 17.62
CA ARG A 389 3.22 -2.65 17.06
C ARG A 389 3.53 -2.99 15.60
N GLY A 390 3.48 -4.26 15.24
CA GLY A 390 3.80 -4.72 13.89
C GLY A 390 2.76 -4.29 12.85
N LEU A 391 1.48 -4.47 13.17
CA LEU A 391 0.37 -4.00 12.34
C LEU A 391 0.40 -2.48 12.18
N LEU A 392 0.61 -1.73 13.27
CA LEU A 392 0.72 -0.26 13.23
C LEU A 392 1.95 0.24 12.45
N TRP A 393 3.06 -0.50 12.46
CA TRP A 393 4.24 -0.18 11.66
C TRP A 393 3.97 -0.34 10.15
N ASP A 394 3.22 -1.36 9.76
CA ASP A 394 2.89 -1.66 8.37
C ASP A 394 1.74 -0.79 7.82
N ARG A 395 0.76 -0.42 8.66
CA ARG A 395 -0.53 0.24 8.30
C ARG A 395 -0.43 1.44 7.35
N ASP A 396 0.60 2.27 7.51
CA ASP A 396 0.77 3.53 6.77
C ASP A 396 2.03 3.52 5.86
N THR A 397 2.75 2.40 5.75
CA THR A 397 4.14 2.39 5.23
C THR A 397 4.37 1.49 4.01
N VAL A 398 3.35 0.83 3.48
CA VAL A 398 3.43 0.10 2.21
C VAL A 398 2.91 0.99 1.09
N ALA A 399 3.77 1.36 0.14
CA ALA A 399 3.38 2.11 -1.04
C ALA A 399 2.76 1.19 -2.10
N PHE A 400 1.70 1.67 -2.75
CA PHE A 400 1.24 1.18 -4.05
C PHE A 400 1.51 2.26 -5.10
N TYR A 401 2.38 1.95 -6.07
CA TYR A 401 2.67 2.83 -7.20
C TYR A 401 2.00 2.30 -8.47
N GLY A 402 1.54 3.21 -9.32
CA GLY A 402 0.84 2.93 -10.57
C GLY A 402 -0.58 3.51 -10.62
N ASP A 403 -1.24 3.33 -11.76
CA ASP A 403 -2.68 3.59 -11.90
C ASP A 403 -3.48 2.48 -11.19
N PRO A 404 -4.38 2.81 -10.23
CA PRO A 404 -5.15 1.80 -9.51
C PRO A 404 -6.15 1.03 -10.39
N ALA A 405 -6.69 1.65 -11.45
CA ALA A 405 -7.69 1.02 -12.33
C ALA A 405 -7.08 0.22 -13.49
N TRP A 406 -5.76 0.15 -13.61
CA TRP A 406 -5.11 -0.74 -14.58
C TRP A 406 -5.09 -2.18 -14.04
N GLU A 407 -5.62 -3.12 -14.82
CA GLU A 407 -5.73 -4.52 -14.40
C GLU A 407 -4.44 -5.32 -14.66
N ALA A 408 -3.69 -5.63 -13.59
CA ALA A 408 -2.77 -6.78 -13.56
C ALA A 408 -3.38 -7.91 -12.74
N ARG A 409 -3.55 -9.10 -13.32
CA ARG A 409 -4.34 -10.21 -12.74
C ARG A 409 -3.75 -11.57 -13.17
N LEU A 410 -3.61 -12.54 -12.26
CA LEU A 410 -3.24 -13.92 -12.64
C LEU A 410 -4.37 -14.59 -13.47
N PRO A 411 -4.07 -15.47 -14.42
CA PRO A 411 -5.07 -16.33 -15.06
C PRO A 411 -5.88 -17.12 -14.01
N PRO A 412 -7.21 -17.26 -14.16
CA PRO A 412 -8.02 -18.05 -13.24
C PRO A 412 -7.57 -19.52 -13.17
N GLN A 413 -7.19 -19.96 -11.97
CA GLN A 413 -6.95 -21.37 -11.63
C GLN A 413 -7.94 -21.81 -10.52
N PRO A 414 -8.04 -23.13 -10.23
CA PRO A 414 -8.69 -23.62 -9.01
C PRO A 414 -8.15 -22.94 -7.75
N LYS A 415 -8.99 -22.79 -6.73
CA LYS A 415 -8.69 -22.08 -5.48
C LYS A 415 -9.18 -22.90 -4.30
N ALA A 416 -8.55 -22.73 -3.14
CA ALA A 416 -8.88 -23.46 -1.92
C ALA A 416 -10.37 -23.36 -1.51
N TYR A 417 -11.00 -22.22 -1.82
CA TYR A 417 -12.42 -21.98 -1.63
C TYR A 417 -13.03 -21.09 -2.73
N GLY A 418 -14.30 -21.31 -3.02
CA GLY A 418 -15.17 -20.43 -3.80
C GLY A 418 -15.69 -19.26 -2.98
N GLN A 419 -16.00 -18.16 -3.64
CA GLN A 419 -16.89 -17.11 -3.11
C GLN A 419 -17.86 -16.77 -4.24
N LYS A 420 -19.15 -16.60 -3.93
CA LYS A 420 -20.19 -16.19 -4.87
C LYS A 420 -21.15 -15.25 -4.17
N LEU A 421 -21.20 -13.99 -4.61
CA LEU A 421 -22.25 -13.05 -4.25
C LEU A 421 -23.44 -13.20 -5.22
N VAL A 422 -24.66 -13.13 -4.69
CA VAL A 422 -25.91 -13.03 -5.44
C VAL A 422 -26.71 -11.88 -4.84
N VAL A 423 -27.29 -11.02 -5.68
CA VAL A 423 -28.09 -9.87 -5.27
C VAL A 423 -29.50 -9.98 -5.88
N GLU A 424 -30.51 -9.99 -5.02
CA GLU A 424 -31.93 -10.16 -5.36
C GLU A 424 -32.73 -8.99 -4.77
N GLY A 425 -32.87 -7.91 -5.55
CA GLY A 425 -33.47 -6.66 -5.06
C GLY A 425 -32.58 -5.98 -4.02
N ASP A 426 -33.10 -5.82 -2.80
CA ASP A 426 -32.36 -5.28 -1.65
C ASP A 426 -31.54 -6.34 -0.89
N THR A 427 -31.60 -7.61 -1.31
CA THR A 427 -31.14 -8.75 -0.53
C THR A 427 -29.89 -9.38 -1.13
N TYR A 428 -28.81 -9.42 -0.35
CA TYR A 428 -27.49 -9.88 -0.73
C TYR A 428 -27.20 -11.22 -0.06
N THR A 429 -26.70 -12.19 -0.82
CA THR A 429 -26.33 -13.52 -0.33
C THR A 429 -24.91 -13.86 -0.80
N LEU A 430 -23.96 -13.91 0.13
CA LEU A 430 -22.58 -14.36 -0.12
C LEU A 430 -22.44 -15.81 0.34
N THR A 431 -22.17 -16.70 -0.61
CA THR A 431 -21.83 -18.09 -0.35
C THR A 431 -20.32 -18.30 -0.47
N ILE A 432 -19.71 -18.88 0.56
CA ILE A 432 -18.33 -19.37 0.54
C ILE A 432 -18.40 -20.90 0.40
N THR A 433 -17.51 -21.50 -0.40
CA THR A 433 -17.57 -22.94 -0.70
C THR A 433 -16.20 -23.59 -0.53
N PRO A 434 -15.98 -24.44 0.48
CA PRO A 434 -14.76 -25.25 0.61
C PRO A 434 -14.52 -26.12 -0.63
N HIS A 435 -13.31 -26.13 -1.19
CA HIS A 435 -12.96 -26.95 -2.38
C HIS A 435 -11.89 -28.02 -2.11
N LEU A 436 -11.11 -27.92 -1.03
CA LEU A 436 -9.99 -28.80 -0.70
C LEU A 436 -10.24 -29.61 0.59
N ALA A 437 -11.51 -29.98 0.82
CA ALA A 437 -11.97 -30.59 2.08
C ALA A 437 -11.48 -29.78 3.29
N SER A 438 -10.93 -30.43 4.33
CA SER A 438 -10.44 -29.77 5.56
C SER A 438 -9.44 -28.64 5.32
N LYS A 439 -8.70 -28.68 4.20
CA LYS A 439 -7.63 -27.73 3.88
C LYS A 439 -8.10 -26.40 3.28
N SER A 440 -9.40 -26.24 3.04
CA SER A 440 -9.92 -25.12 2.25
C SER A 440 -9.65 -23.72 2.84
N PHE A 441 -9.32 -23.63 4.14
CA PHE A 441 -8.96 -22.38 4.83
C PHE A 441 -7.54 -22.38 5.41
N GLU A 442 -6.73 -23.42 5.14
CA GLU A 442 -5.29 -23.44 5.44
C GLU A 442 -4.54 -22.42 4.55
N PRO A 443 -3.45 -21.79 5.01
CA PRO A 443 -2.55 -21.02 4.14
C PRO A 443 -1.95 -21.91 3.03
N VAL A 444 -1.79 -21.39 1.81
CA VAL A 444 -1.15 -22.19 0.74
C VAL A 444 0.37 -22.22 0.93
N ASN A 445 1.00 -21.07 1.21
CA ASN A 445 2.43 -21.00 1.52
C ASN A 445 2.70 -20.12 2.75
N THR A 446 3.50 -20.66 3.68
CA THR A 446 3.84 -19.99 4.96
C THR A 446 5.26 -19.41 4.99
N ASN A 447 6.00 -19.42 3.87
CA ASN A 447 7.30 -18.76 3.80
C ASN A 447 7.12 -17.23 3.71
N GLY A 448 7.68 -16.53 4.69
CA GLY A 448 7.54 -15.07 4.82
C GLY A 448 6.98 -14.68 6.18
N ALA A 449 7.11 -13.41 6.54
CA ALA A 449 6.64 -12.92 7.83
C ALA A 449 5.12 -12.67 7.78
N GLN A 450 4.39 -13.16 8.80
CA GLN A 450 2.94 -12.95 8.96
C GLN A 450 2.09 -13.40 7.75
N ARG A 451 2.49 -14.47 7.05
CA ARG A 451 1.72 -15.11 5.97
C ARG A 451 0.48 -15.87 6.47
N GLY A 452 -0.52 -15.99 5.60
CA GLY A 452 -1.68 -16.86 5.79
C GLY A 452 -2.74 -16.32 6.76
N TRP A 453 -3.78 -17.13 6.97
CA TRP A 453 -4.90 -16.85 7.87
C TRP A 453 -5.53 -15.46 7.67
N ARG A 454 -5.52 -14.98 6.42
CA ARG A 454 -6.20 -13.76 5.99
C ARG A 454 -7.71 -13.98 5.95
N PRO A 455 -8.52 -12.99 6.36
CA PRO A 455 -9.98 -13.07 6.22
C PRO A 455 -10.38 -13.14 4.76
N ILE A 456 -11.57 -13.68 4.52
CA ILE A 456 -12.16 -13.78 3.19
C ILE A 456 -12.80 -12.42 2.88
N VAL A 457 -12.37 -11.79 1.79
CA VAL A 457 -12.87 -10.47 1.35
C VAL A 457 -13.63 -10.63 0.03
N GLN A 458 -14.84 -10.09 -0.01
CA GLN A 458 -15.66 -9.93 -1.21
C GLN A 458 -15.89 -8.43 -1.42
N LEU A 459 -15.19 -7.85 -2.39
CA LEU A 459 -15.46 -6.48 -2.84
C LEU A 459 -16.81 -6.43 -3.57
N LEU A 460 -17.52 -5.31 -3.47
CA LEU A 460 -18.77 -5.03 -4.17
C LEU A 460 -18.49 -4.29 -5.50
N ASP A 461 -19.41 -4.40 -6.45
CA ASP A 461 -19.37 -3.67 -7.73
C ASP A 461 -20.09 -2.30 -7.69
N HIS A 462 -20.61 -1.93 -6.52
CA HIS A 462 -21.34 -0.69 -6.22
C HIS A 462 -21.27 -0.39 -4.71
N ARG A 463 -21.64 0.83 -4.32
CA ARG A 463 -21.73 1.26 -2.91
C ARG A 463 -23.06 0.79 -2.31
N ILE A 464 -23.09 0.49 -1.00
CA ILE A 464 -24.30 0.14 -0.26
C ILE A 464 -24.42 0.95 1.04
N GLN A 465 -25.65 1.10 1.54
CA GLN A 465 -25.95 1.74 2.83
C GLN A 465 -26.98 0.94 3.63
N LYS A 466 -27.06 1.21 4.94
CA LYS A 466 -28.04 0.60 5.88
C LYS A 466 -28.02 -0.94 5.86
N ALA A 467 -26.82 -1.53 5.77
CA ALA A 467 -26.65 -2.97 5.81
C ALA A 467 -27.26 -3.57 7.09
N SER A 468 -28.07 -4.62 6.94
CA SER A 468 -28.78 -5.31 8.03
C SER A 468 -28.71 -6.81 7.83
N LEU A 469 -28.00 -7.48 8.75
CA LEU A 469 -27.71 -8.92 8.66
C LEU A 469 -28.97 -9.76 8.91
N LEU A 470 -29.16 -10.81 8.10
CA LEU A 470 -30.26 -11.77 8.20
C LEU A 470 -29.80 -13.17 8.62
N SER A 471 -28.59 -13.59 8.23
CA SER A 471 -27.95 -14.84 8.68
C SER A 471 -26.43 -14.82 8.49
N GLY A 472 -25.71 -15.61 9.29
CA GLY A 472 -24.24 -15.70 9.26
C GLY A 472 -23.54 -14.74 10.23
N ASP A 473 -24.22 -14.35 11.31
CA ASP A 473 -23.70 -13.57 12.43
C ASP A 473 -22.60 -14.33 13.19
N ASP A 474 -22.75 -15.64 13.33
CA ASP A 474 -21.78 -16.53 13.97
C ASP A 474 -20.45 -16.68 13.19
N LEU A 475 -20.39 -16.22 11.94
CA LEU A 475 -19.14 -16.08 11.18
C LEU A 475 -18.35 -14.81 11.57
N GLY A 476 -18.90 -13.91 12.38
CA GLY A 476 -18.25 -12.66 12.78
C GLY A 476 -18.07 -11.66 11.62
N VAL A 477 -18.97 -11.69 10.64
CA VAL A 477 -18.86 -10.91 9.40
C VAL A 477 -18.91 -9.39 9.64
N VAL A 478 -18.05 -8.66 8.93
CA VAL A 478 -18.11 -7.20 8.75
C VAL A 478 -18.68 -6.91 7.36
N ILE A 479 -19.63 -5.98 7.27
CA ILE A 479 -20.20 -5.47 6.02
C ILE A 479 -20.05 -3.96 6.05
N THR A 480 -19.31 -3.42 5.08
CA THR A 480 -19.10 -1.98 4.90
C THR A 480 -19.93 -1.47 3.71
N ASP A 481 -19.61 -0.30 3.18
CA ASP A 481 -20.26 0.27 2.00
C ASP A 481 -19.76 -0.36 0.68
N ASP A 482 -18.54 -0.89 0.60
CA ASP A 482 -17.97 -1.49 -0.62
C ASP A 482 -17.33 -2.89 -0.47
N PHE A 483 -17.33 -3.50 0.72
CA PHE A 483 -16.91 -4.89 0.89
C PHE A 483 -17.65 -5.67 1.98
N ILE A 484 -17.52 -7.00 1.90
CA ILE A 484 -17.88 -7.97 2.94
C ILE A 484 -16.60 -8.67 3.38
N LEU A 485 -16.27 -8.63 4.67
CA LEU A 485 -15.10 -9.30 5.24
C LEU A 485 -15.57 -10.35 6.25
N VAL A 486 -15.25 -11.60 5.95
CA VAL A 486 -15.54 -12.75 6.81
C VAL A 486 -14.24 -13.22 7.46
N PRO A 487 -14.11 -13.17 8.79
CA PRO A 487 -12.99 -13.77 9.52
C PRO A 487 -12.65 -15.17 9.01
N ASN A 488 -11.35 -15.48 8.87
CA ASN A 488 -10.93 -16.77 8.35
C ASN A 488 -11.44 -17.90 9.28
N PRO A 489 -12.26 -18.87 8.79
CA PRO A 489 -12.83 -19.89 9.67
C PRO A 489 -11.80 -20.86 10.25
N ARG A 490 -10.58 -20.91 9.68
CA ARG A 490 -9.43 -21.78 9.98
C ARG A 490 -9.65 -23.28 9.79
N VAL A 491 -10.84 -23.78 10.10
CA VAL A 491 -11.24 -25.18 9.99
C VAL A 491 -12.49 -25.25 9.12
N VAL A 492 -12.59 -26.29 8.28
CA VAL A 492 -13.82 -26.61 7.56
C VAL A 492 -14.67 -27.52 8.44
N ASP A 493 -15.85 -27.02 8.78
CA ASP A 493 -16.97 -27.82 9.27
C ASP A 493 -17.69 -28.41 8.04
N SER A 494 -17.86 -29.73 8.01
CA SER A 494 -18.47 -30.45 6.87
C SER A 494 -19.98 -30.30 6.79
N ASP A 495 -20.61 -29.98 7.91
CA ASP A 495 -22.06 -30.03 8.08
C ASP A 495 -22.67 -28.61 8.02
N ARG A 496 -21.83 -27.64 7.62
CA ARG A 496 -22.09 -26.19 7.68
C ARG A 496 -22.10 -25.53 6.30
N ASP A 497 -23.21 -24.87 6.00
CA ASP A 497 -23.28 -23.87 4.92
C ASP A 497 -22.61 -22.55 5.35
N TYR A 498 -21.57 -22.13 4.63
CA TYR A 498 -20.90 -20.84 4.85
C TYR A 498 -21.63 -19.74 4.05
N VAL A 499 -22.84 -19.39 4.50
CA VAL A 499 -23.71 -18.40 3.83
C VAL A 499 -23.96 -17.19 4.72
N ILE A 500 -23.56 -16.02 4.23
CA ILE A 500 -23.89 -14.72 4.80
C ILE A 500 -25.07 -14.17 3.99
N LYS A 501 -26.15 -13.75 4.66
CA LYS A 501 -27.28 -13.10 4.01
C LYS A 501 -27.62 -11.80 4.73
N PHE A 502 -27.82 -10.72 3.98
CA PHE A 502 -28.17 -9.40 4.52
C PHE A 502 -29.08 -8.63 3.57
N LYS A 503 -29.71 -7.57 4.07
CA LYS A 503 -30.34 -6.52 3.25
C LYS A 503 -29.49 -5.26 3.27
N ALA A 504 -29.42 -4.56 2.14
CA ALA A 504 -28.85 -3.22 2.06
C ALA A 504 -29.53 -2.42 0.95
N GLU A 505 -29.51 -1.10 1.07
CA GLU A 505 -29.88 -0.22 -0.03
C GLU A 505 -28.63 0.05 -0.88
N ARG A 506 -28.71 -0.19 -2.20
CA ARG A 506 -27.68 0.24 -3.14
C ARG A 506 -27.64 1.77 -3.21
N VAL A 507 -26.43 2.31 -3.29
CA VAL A 507 -26.14 3.71 -3.62
C VAL A 507 -25.56 3.73 -5.04
N ASP A 508 -26.15 4.52 -5.92
CA ASP A 508 -25.74 4.73 -7.32
C ASP A 508 -24.91 6.01 -7.48
#